data_AF-A0A6C0GSQ8-F1
#
_entry.id   AF-A0A6C0GSQ8-F1
#
_cell.length_a   1.000
_cell.length_b   1.000
_cell.length_c   1.000
_cell.angle_alpha   90.00
_cell.angle_beta   90.00
_cell.angle_gamma   90.00
#
_symmetry.space_group_name_H-M   'P 1'
#
loop_
_entity.id
_entity.type
_entity.pdbx_description
1 polymer ?
#
loop_
_entity_poly.entity_id
_entity_poly.type
_entity_poly.pdbx_seq_one_letter_code
_entity_poly.pdbx_strand_id
1 'polypeptide(L)'
;MNKEAYNAFLLLRSDKNIEFNNIKDSIIDFKEYLETLCSNVCPKGLKDNFIYQWVFTHEVDKPRDYNNYCKANLFAAKSSLKRVISKIETDGMNEVCNEMLTNFICDLRPYIYQFDKNQDYKWLILNTNIHPSNFYNELSKNIFWNGKPGIHGGEKIVLASSAPFIVRQSIEYKIKRILGIDYLLVNNKPDIRTTERCFNTLEKNRRFYRTKDFDFQVIKQIHSWTNYYIHGGYRPEPWRIETAINYLDNLFFSGNTSNDAYITSYAGVEIFEDDLINLRENTEKSLKEGLTGDVKIKWIRVPEVAMIKR
;
A
#
# COMPACT_ATOMS: atom_id res chain seq x y z
N MET A 1 29.25 17.36 -5.58
CA MET A 1 28.62 16.03 -5.40
C MET A 1 27.62 16.21 -4.28
N ASN A 2 26.36 15.94 -4.55
CA ASN A 2 25.25 16.15 -3.63
C ASN A 2 25.33 15.07 -2.53
N LYS A 3 25.10 15.45 -1.26
CA LYS A 3 25.42 14.64 -0.06
C LYS A 3 24.25 14.49 0.90
N GLU A 4 23.07 15.00 0.56
CA GLU A 4 21.87 15.05 1.40
C GLU A 4 21.45 13.63 1.83
N ALA A 5 21.40 12.67 0.89
CA ALA A 5 21.16 11.27 1.19
C ALA A 5 22.21 10.67 2.15
N TYR A 6 23.49 11.00 1.96
CA TYR A 6 24.58 10.50 2.80
C TYR A 6 24.50 11.06 4.22
N ASN A 7 24.27 12.37 4.35
CA ASN A 7 24.16 13.05 5.64
C ASN A 7 22.98 12.48 6.44
N ALA A 8 21.82 12.31 5.80
CA ALA A 8 20.65 11.72 6.44
C ALA A 8 20.93 10.28 6.87
N PHE A 9 21.53 9.46 6.01
CA PHE A 9 21.91 8.10 6.34
C PHE A 9 22.88 8.03 7.54
N LEU A 10 23.92 8.87 7.57
CA LEU A 10 24.90 8.88 8.66
C LEU A 10 24.26 9.15 10.03
N LEU A 11 23.34 10.13 10.09
CA LEU A 11 22.69 10.49 11.35
C LEU A 11 21.71 9.41 11.81
N LEU A 12 20.96 8.80 10.88
CA LEU A 12 20.08 7.66 11.18
C LEU A 12 20.85 6.44 11.72
N ARG A 13 22.07 6.21 11.21
CA ARG A 13 22.91 5.05 11.58
C ARG A 13 23.90 5.32 12.70
N SER A 14 23.88 6.51 13.31
CA SER A 14 24.81 6.85 14.37
C SER A 14 24.46 6.13 15.68
N ASP A 15 25.43 5.41 16.25
CA ASP A 15 25.33 4.81 17.59
C ASP A 15 25.44 5.84 18.73
N LYS A 16 25.77 7.10 18.43
CA LYS A 16 25.85 8.18 19.43
C LYS A 16 24.45 8.67 19.78
N ASN A 17 24.27 9.16 21.01
CA ASN A 17 23.11 9.95 21.45
C ASN A 17 23.03 11.27 20.65
N ILE A 18 22.69 11.17 19.37
CA ILE A 18 22.42 12.31 18.51
C ILE A 18 21.06 12.86 18.92
N GLU A 19 20.99 14.16 19.11
CA GLU A 19 19.72 14.84 19.36
C GLU A 19 18.77 14.60 18.20
N PHE A 20 17.53 14.21 18.52
CA PHE A 20 16.47 13.96 17.54
C PHE A 20 16.32 15.11 16.51
N ASN A 21 16.55 16.35 16.95
CA ASN A 21 16.53 17.53 16.07
C ASN A 21 17.53 17.44 14.92
N ASN A 22 18.75 16.94 15.15
CA ASN A 22 19.75 16.81 14.08
C ASN A 22 19.32 15.77 13.04
N ILE A 23 18.74 14.65 13.47
CA ILE A 23 18.20 13.63 12.56
C ILE A 23 17.06 14.24 11.75
N LYS A 24 16.13 14.93 12.44
CA LYS A 24 14.98 15.59 11.81
C LYS A 24 15.43 16.60 10.76
N ASP A 25 16.36 17.49 11.08
CA ASP A 25 16.86 18.52 10.19
C ASP A 25 17.49 17.90 8.94
N SER A 26 18.30 16.85 9.09
CA SER A 26 18.88 16.20 7.91
C SER A 26 17.86 15.44 7.05
N ILE A 27 16.77 14.95 7.64
CA ILE A 27 15.66 14.36 6.89
C ILE A 27 14.86 15.45 6.16
N ILE A 28 14.72 16.64 6.75
CA ILE A 28 14.14 17.81 6.10
C ILE A 28 15.01 18.24 4.92
N ASP A 29 16.33 18.34 5.09
CA ASP A 29 17.26 18.65 3.99
C ASP A 29 17.13 17.63 2.84
N PHE A 30 17.04 16.34 3.16
CA PHE A 30 16.82 15.31 2.15
C PHE A 30 15.45 15.44 1.47
N LYS A 31 14.40 15.80 2.21
CA LYS A 31 13.06 16.09 1.65
C LYS A 31 13.10 17.28 0.69
N GLU A 32 13.79 18.37 1.06
CA GLU A 32 13.94 19.57 0.22
C GLU A 32 14.74 19.27 -1.05
N TYR A 33 15.77 18.42 -0.94
CA TYR A 33 16.48 17.88 -2.10
C TYR A 33 15.52 17.10 -3.03
N LEU A 34 14.69 16.21 -2.49
CA LEU A 34 13.70 15.47 -3.29
C LEU A 34 12.67 16.39 -3.95
N GLU A 35 12.23 17.45 -3.26
CA GLU A 35 11.32 18.47 -3.79
C GLU A 35 11.96 19.22 -4.96
N THR A 36 13.23 19.61 -4.82
CA THR A 36 14.01 20.26 -5.87
C THR A 36 14.21 19.33 -7.07
N LEU A 37 14.61 18.08 -6.83
CA LEU A 37 14.78 17.09 -7.88
C LEU A 37 13.47 16.82 -8.63
N CYS A 38 12.35 16.65 -7.92
CA CYS A 38 11.04 16.49 -8.55
C CYS A 38 10.66 17.70 -9.41
N SER A 39 10.95 18.92 -8.94
CA SER A 39 10.69 20.16 -9.68
C SER A 39 11.52 20.24 -10.95
N ASN A 40 12.77 19.77 -10.92
CA ASN A 40 13.63 19.67 -12.11
C ASN A 40 13.15 18.59 -13.09
N VAL A 41 12.65 17.46 -12.59
CA VAL A 41 12.17 16.33 -13.40
C VAL A 41 10.83 16.62 -14.06
N CYS A 42 9.90 17.26 -13.35
CA CYS A 42 8.60 17.69 -13.87
C CYS A 42 8.09 18.92 -13.11
N PRO A 43 8.36 20.15 -13.61
CA PRO A 43 7.99 21.39 -12.93
C PRO A 43 6.49 21.55 -12.64
N LYS A 44 5.64 20.97 -13.50
CA LYS A 44 4.18 21.00 -13.34
C LYS A 44 3.65 19.95 -12.35
N GLY A 45 4.52 19.12 -11.79
CA GLY A 45 4.14 17.96 -11.00
C GLY A 45 3.62 16.79 -11.83
N LEU A 46 3.27 15.70 -11.16
CA LEU A 46 2.60 14.54 -11.76
C LEU A 46 1.16 14.46 -11.22
N LYS A 47 0.26 13.96 -12.06
CA LYS A 47 -1.11 13.64 -11.63
C LYS A 47 -1.07 12.39 -10.75
N ASP A 48 -1.92 12.34 -9.73
CA ASP A 48 -1.98 11.22 -8.80
C ASP A 48 -2.26 9.87 -9.51
N ASN A 49 -3.20 9.85 -10.46
CA ASN A 49 -3.47 8.64 -11.25
C ASN A 49 -2.23 8.10 -11.99
N PHE A 50 -1.35 8.99 -12.46
CA PHE A 50 -0.09 8.58 -13.08
C PHE A 50 0.84 7.95 -12.04
N ILE A 51 0.97 8.58 -10.87
CA ILE A 51 1.81 8.07 -9.79
C ILE A 51 1.32 6.68 -9.37
N TYR A 52 0.04 6.54 -9.07
CA TYR A 52 -0.54 5.28 -8.61
C TYR A 52 -0.46 4.16 -9.65
N GLN A 53 -0.67 4.48 -10.93
CA GLN A 53 -0.55 3.51 -12.01
C GLN A 53 0.85 2.88 -12.08
N TRP A 54 1.89 3.69 -11.88
CA TRP A 54 3.28 3.28 -12.11
C TRP A 54 4.01 2.84 -10.85
N VAL A 55 3.68 3.39 -9.67
CA VAL A 55 4.38 3.06 -8.41
C VAL A 55 4.20 1.59 -7.99
N PHE A 56 3.08 0.98 -8.37
CA PHE A 56 2.75 -0.42 -8.06
C PHE A 56 3.03 -1.39 -9.22
N THR A 57 3.76 -0.95 -10.26
CA THR A 57 4.18 -1.80 -11.38
C THR A 57 5.41 -2.64 -10.99
N HIS A 58 5.46 -3.92 -11.39
CA HIS A 58 6.59 -4.83 -11.10
C HIS A 58 7.47 -5.10 -12.32
N GLU A 59 6.85 -5.16 -13.50
CA GLU A 59 7.53 -5.48 -14.75
C GLU A 59 7.59 -4.23 -15.63
N VAL A 60 8.80 -3.88 -16.04
CA VAL A 60 9.05 -2.68 -16.83
C VAL A 60 9.99 -3.04 -17.97
N ASP A 61 9.40 -3.50 -19.08
CA ASP A 61 10.15 -4.10 -20.18
C ASP A 61 10.75 -3.06 -21.14
N LYS A 62 10.20 -1.84 -21.16
CA LYS A 62 10.62 -0.79 -22.12
C LYS A 62 11.37 0.35 -21.42
N PRO A 63 12.41 0.92 -22.03
CA PRO A 63 13.15 2.04 -21.45
C PRO A 63 12.28 3.27 -21.12
N ARG A 64 11.26 3.56 -21.94
CA ARG A 64 10.31 4.66 -21.68
C ARG A 64 9.47 4.38 -20.44
N ASP A 65 9.05 3.13 -20.27
CA ASP A 65 8.26 2.68 -19.13
C ASP A 65 9.12 2.73 -17.86
N TYR A 66 10.43 2.45 -17.97
CA TYR A 66 11.38 2.62 -16.87
C TYR A 66 11.50 4.07 -16.41
N ASN A 67 11.56 5.02 -17.34
CA ASN A 67 11.56 6.44 -16.99
C ASN A 67 10.27 6.84 -16.24
N ASN A 68 9.10 6.41 -16.70
CA ASN A 68 7.82 6.69 -16.06
C ASN A 68 7.73 6.05 -14.67
N TYR A 69 8.17 4.79 -14.56
CA TYR A 69 8.28 4.06 -13.31
C TYR A 69 9.18 4.79 -12.29
N CYS A 70 10.36 5.25 -12.72
CA CYS A 70 11.26 6.01 -11.86
C CYS A 70 10.67 7.36 -11.44
N LYS A 71 10.02 8.08 -12.36
CA LYS A 71 9.30 9.33 -12.04
C LYS A 71 8.22 9.09 -10.99
N ALA A 72 7.38 8.08 -11.19
CA ALA A 72 6.30 7.78 -10.26
C ALA A 72 6.81 7.41 -8.87
N ASN A 73 7.84 6.56 -8.78
CA ASN A 73 8.45 6.20 -7.49
C ASN A 73 9.10 7.40 -6.79
N LEU A 74 9.80 8.26 -7.54
CA LEU A 74 10.40 9.48 -6.98
C LEU A 74 9.33 10.43 -6.42
N PHE A 75 8.25 10.67 -7.16
CA PHE A 75 7.17 11.54 -6.72
C PHE A 75 6.35 10.92 -5.56
N ALA A 76 6.11 9.61 -5.59
CA ALA A 76 5.48 8.88 -4.49
C ALA A 76 6.33 8.99 -3.22
N ALA A 77 7.65 8.79 -3.33
CA ALA A 77 8.57 8.92 -2.22
C ALA A 77 8.59 10.34 -1.65
N LYS A 78 8.66 11.38 -2.48
CA LYS A 78 8.56 12.77 -2.00
C LYS A 78 7.29 13.00 -1.15
N SER A 79 6.13 12.62 -1.68
CA SER A 79 4.85 12.78 -0.98
C SER A 79 4.76 11.94 0.30
N SER A 80 5.27 10.71 0.22
CA SER A 80 5.35 9.77 1.35
C SER A 80 6.23 10.31 2.48
N LEU A 81 7.43 10.80 2.14
CA LEU A 81 8.36 11.35 3.13
C LEU A 81 7.76 12.55 3.86
N LYS A 82 7.01 13.42 3.17
CA LYS A 82 6.29 14.52 3.80
C LYS A 82 5.28 14.04 4.85
N ARG A 83 4.49 13.00 4.55
CA ARG A 83 3.52 12.42 5.49
C ARG A 83 4.21 11.71 6.65
N VAL A 84 5.29 10.98 6.37
CA VAL A 84 6.13 10.34 7.39
C VAL A 84 6.74 11.36 8.35
N ILE A 85 7.30 12.47 7.86
CA ILE A 85 7.84 13.54 8.69
C ILE A 85 6.75 14.09 9.61
N SER A 86 5.57 14.44 9.07
CA SER A 86 4.46 14.95 9.87
C SER A 86 4.01 13.95 10.95
N LYS A 87 4.03 12.65 10.65
CA LYS A 87 3.72 11.60 11.61
C LYS A 87 4.77 11.51 12.72
N ILE A 88 6.06 11.59 12.37
CA ILE A 88 7.18 11.58 13.33
C ILE A 88 7.16 12.83 14.21
N GLU A 89 6.76 13.99 13.68
CA GLU A 89 6.60 15.21 14.48
C GLU A 89 5.51 15.07 15.56
N THR A 90 4.49 14.26 15.28
CA THR A 90 3.35 14.03 16.18
C THR A 90 3.65 12.92 17.19
N ASP A 91 4.18 11.78 16.72
CA ASP A 91 4.33 10.55 17.51
C ASP A 91 5.73 10.37 18.10
N GLY A 92 6.69 11.19 17.66
CA GLY A 92 8.10 10.99 17.93
C GLY A 92 8.74 9.94 17.02
N MET A 93 10.06 9.80 17.14
CA MET A 93 10.86 8.84 16.40
C MET A 93 11.15 7.60 17.23
N ASN A 94 10.99 6.43 16.63
CA ASN A 94 11.36 5.15 17.23
C ASN A 94 12.31 4.37 16.31
N GLU A 95 12.82 3.25 16.83
CA GLU A 95 13.74 2.35 16.12
C GLU A 95 13.21 1.89 14.76
N VAL A 96 11.90 1.58 14.67
CA VAL A 96 11.25 1.14 13.43
C VAL A 96 11.24 2.29 12.42
N CYS A 97 10.90 3.51 12.84
CA CYS A 97 10.94 4.69 11.98
C CYS A 97 12.37 4.97 11.49
N ASN A 98 13.36 4.82 12.36
CA ASN A 98 14.77 5.02 12.01
C ASN A 98 15.24 4.03 10.92
N GLU A 99 14.96 2.74 11.12
CA GLU A 99 15.29 1.71 10.15
C GLU A 99 14.50 1.87 8.85
N MET A 100 13.21 2.21 8.93
CA MET A 100 12.38 2.48 7.76
C MET A 100 12.94 3.67 6.94
N LEU A 101 13.33 4.78 7.58
CA LEU A 101 13.92 5.94 6.89
C LEU A 101 15.29 5.62 6.31
N THR A 102 16.09 4.80 6.98
CA THR A 102 17.36 4.29 6.44
C THR A 102 17.10 3.54 5.13
N ASN A 103 16.16 2.59 5.16
CA ASN A 103 15.77 1.82 3.99
C ASN A 103 15.19 2.72 2.89
N PHE A 104 14.40 3.73 3.26
CA PHE A 104 13.83 4.71 2.36
C PHE A 104 14.91 5.42 1.52
N ILE A 105 15.95 5.94 2.16
CA ILE A 105 17.04 6.70 1.50
C ILE A 105 17.85 5.79 0.58
N CYS A 106 18.17 4.59 1.06
CA CYS A 106 18.99 3.63 0.34
C CYS A 106 18.25 3.06 -0.88
N ASP A 107 16.99 2.65 -0.73
CA ASP A 107 16.17 2.10 -1.80
C ASP A 107 15.81 3.15 -2.86
N LEU A 108 15.88 4.43 -2.52
CA LEU A 108 15.64 5.52 -3.45
C LEU A 108 16.73 5.69 -4.51
N ARG A 109 17.93 5.13 -4.28
CA ARG A 109 19.10 5.25 -5.16
C ARG A 109 18.79 5.05 -6.66
N PRO A 110 18.20 3.94 -7.14
CA PRO A 110 17.95 3.74 -8.56
C PRO A 110 17.06 4.82 -9.17
N TYR A 111 16.10 5.34 -8.39
CA TYR A 111 15.15 6.35 -8.83
C TYR A 111 15.79 7.75 -8.88
N ILE A 112 16.62 8.09 -7.90
CA ILE A 112 17.39 9.35 -7.91
C ILE A 112 18.44 9.30 -9.01
N TYR A 113 19.21 8.21 -9.12
CA TYR A 113 20.32 8.08 -10.08
C TYR A 113 19.86 8.23 -11.55
N GLN A 114 18.60 7.90 -11.84
CA GLN A 114 17.98 8.11 -13.14
C GLN A 114 17.90 9.60 -13.53
N PHE A 115 17.84 10.52 -12.56
CA PHE A 115 17.64 11.97 -12.77
C PHE A 115 18.77 12.84 -12.22
N ASP A 116 19.54 12.35 -11.24
CA ASP A 116 20.70 13.02 -10.67
C ASP A 116 21.84 12.01 -10.40
N LYS A 117 22.78 11.95 -11.35
CA LYS A 117 23.98 11.10 -11.24
C LYS A 117 25.04 11.69 -10.31
N ASN A 118 24.87 12.93 -9.83
CA ASN A 118 25.82 13.62 -8.97
C ASN A 118 25.55 13.41 -7.48
N GLN A 119 24.45 12.74 -7.12
CA GLN A 119 24.20 12.27 -5.76
C GLN A 119 25.22 11.19 -5.39
N ASP A 120 25.95 11.40 -4.29
CA ASP A 120 26.89 10.39 -3.82
C ASP A 120 26.14 9.22 -3.20
N TYR A 121 26.27 8.05 -3.82
CA TYR A 121 25.81 6.75 -3.30
C TYR A 121 26.95 5.73 -3.21
N LYS A 122 28.22 6.16 -3.33
CA LYS A 122 29.39 5.24 -3.28
C LYS A 122 29.54 4.60 -1.90
N TRP A 123 28.99 5.23 -0.86
CA TRP A 123 28.93 4.71 0.50
C TRP A 123 27.93 3.55 0.66
N LEU A 124 26.95 3.41 -0.24
CA LEU A 124 25.95 2.34 -0.18
C LEU A 124 26.52 1.05 -0.78
N ILE A 125 27.29 0.34 0.04
CA ILE A 125 27.92 -0.95 -0.28
C ILE A 125 26.97 -2.13 0.02
N LEU A 126 26.01 -1.93 0.93
CA LEU A 126 25.16 -2.98 1.47
C LEU A 126 23.79 -3.07 0.78
N ASN A 127 23.25 -4.28 0.77
CA ASN A 127 21.83 -4.52 0.48
C ASN A 127 21.00 -4.22 1.74
N THR A 128 19.92 -3.46 1.56
CA THR A 128 18.94 -3.14 2.63
C THR A 128 17.94 -4.26 2.88
N ASN A 129 17.90 -5.29 2.04
CA ASN A 129 17.01 -6.44 2.18
C ASN A 129 17.67 -7.56 2.99
N ILE A 130 17.83 -7.35 4.31
CA ILE A 130 18.56 -8.26 5.21
C ILE A 130 17.71 -8.72 6.40
N HIS A 131 16.48 -9.16 6.18
CA HIS A 131 15.65 -9.70 7.27
C HIS A 131 15.97 -11.18 7.56
N PRO A 132 16.48 -11.52 8.76
CA PRO A 132 16.69 -12.91 9.16
C PRO A 132 15.37 -13.66 9.30
N SER A 133 15.29 -14.86 8.71
CA SER A 133 14.11 -15.73 8.78
C SER A 133 13.71 -16.10 10.22
N ASN A 134 14.66 -16.15 11.15
CA ASN A 134 14.40 -16.43 12.56
C ASN A 134 13.46 -15.40 13.18
N PHE A 135 13.59 -14.11 12.85
CA PHE A 135 12.70 -13.07 13.39
C PHE A 135 11.28 -13.18 12.84
N TYR A 136 11.05 -13.74 11.64
CA TYR A 136 9.70 -14.05 11.18
C TYR A 136 9.05 -15.16 12.02
N ASN A 137 9.81 -16.20 12.36
CA ASN A 137 9.33 -17.30 13.19
C ASN A 137 9.09 -16.88 14.64
N GLU A 138 9.94 -16.01 15.20
CA GLU A 138 9.74 -15.44 16.54
C GLU A 138 8.53 -14.50 16.56
N LEU A 139 8.44 -13.60 15.57
CA LEU A 139 7.29 -12.70 15.44
C LEU A 139 5.97 -13.47 15.35
N SER A 140 5.92 -14.56 14.58
CA SER A 140 4.68 -15.34 14.44
C SER A 140 4.21 -15.94 15.76
N LYS A 141 5.15 -16.48 16.56
CA LYS A 141 4.86 -16.98 17.91
C LYS A 141 4.39 -15.86 18.83
N ASN A 142 5.07 -14.72 18.81
CA ASN A 142 4.75 -13.59 19.69
C ASN A 142 3.40 -12.94 19.34
N ILE A 143 3.08 -12.77 18.05
CA ILE A 143 1.75 -12.31 17.63
C ILE A 143 0.67 -13.30 18.08
N PHE A 144 0.88 -14.61 17.90
CA PHE A 144 -0.13 -15.62 18.26
C PHE A 144 -0.42 -15.65 19.76
N TRP A 145 0.62 -15.65 20.60
CA TRP A 145 0.45 -15.77 22.05
C TRP A 145 0.20 -14.44 22.76
N ASN A 146 0.72 -13.32 22.22
CA ASN A 146 0.75 -12.03 22.91
C ASN A 146 0.10 -10.87 22.13
N GLY A 147 -0.26 -11.06 20.86
CA GLY A 147 -0.84 -10.02 20.00
C GLY A 147 0.11 -8.88 19.60
N LYS A 148 1.42 -9.03 19.83
CA LYS A 148 2.44 -7.99 19.63
C LYS A 148 3.82 -8.61 19.34
N PRO A 149 4.78 -7.87 18.75
CA PRO A 149 6.15 -8.37 18.59
C PRO A 149 6.82 -8.56 19.96
N GLY A 150 7.84 -9.40 20.02
CA GLY A 150 8.66 -9.57 21.22
C GLY A 150 9.54 -8.36 21.53
N ILE A 151 10.53 -8.57 22.40
CA ILE A 151 11.43 -7.50 22.85
C ILE A 151 12.54 -7.18 21.85
N HIS A 152 12.83 -8.08 20.89
CA HIS A 152 13.88 -7.88 19.90
C HIS A 152 13.45 -6.86 18.83
N GLY A 153 14.30 -5.85 18.57
CA GLY A 153 14.05 -4.83 17.53
C GLY A 153 13.82 -5.44 16.14
N GLY A 154 14.49 -6.56 15.83
CA GLY A 154 14.30 -7.31 14.59
C GLY A 154 12.86 -7.75 14.33
N GLU A 155 12.12 -8.17 15.36
CA GLU A 155 10.71 -8.55 15.23
C GLU A 155 9.83 -7.34 14.91
N LYS A 156 10.13 -6.17 15.49
CA LYS A 156 9.38 -4.93 15.23
C LYS A 156 9.59 -4.46 13.80
N ILE A 157 10.82 -4.57 13.30
CA ILE A 157 11.16 -4.26 11.90
C ILE A 157 10.45 -5.23 10.96
N VAL A 158 10.49 -6.53 11.26
CA VAL A 158 9.78 -7.55 10.47
C VAL A 158 8.28 -7.29 10.48
N LEU A 159 7.70 -6.91 11.61
CA LEU A 159 6.29 -6.55 11.71
C LEU A 159 5.93 -5.38 10.78
N ALA A 160 6.74 -4.33 10.76
CA ALA A 160 6.53 -3.21 9.83
C ALA A 160 6.62 -3.67 8.35
N SER A 161 7.60 -4.53 8.03
CA SER A 161 7.75 -5.11 6.69
C SER A 161 6.59 -6.05 6.29
N SER A 162 5.80 -6.52 7.27
CA SER A 162 4.64 -7.39 7.07
C SER A 162 3.37 -6.63 6.66
N ALA A 163 3.40 -5.29 6.65
CA ALA A 163 2.27 -4.45 6.25
C ALA A 163 1.60 -4.85 4.91
N PRO A 164 2.33 -5.26 3.84
CA PRO A 164 1.69 -5.74 2.61
C PRO A 164 0.77 -6.95 2.80
N PHE A 165 1.07 -7.84 3.75
CA PHE A 165 0.21 -9.00 4.05
C PHE A 165 -1.14 -8.54 4.59
N ILE A 166 -1.12 -7.57 5.51
CA ILE A 166 -2.33 -7.00 6.09
C ILE A 166 -3.09 -6.18 5.05
N VAL A 167 -2.40 -5.35 4.27
CA VAL A 167 -2.99 -4.59 3.16
C VAL A 167 -3.71 -5.52 2.19
N ARG A 168 -3.06 -6.62 1.77
CA ARG A 168 -3.66 -7.61 0.88
C ARG A 168 -4.96 -8.17 1.47
N GLN A 169 -4.87 -8.67 2.70
CA GLN A 169 -5.98 -9.32 3.37
C GLN A 169 -7.16 -8.36 3.55
N SER A 170 -6.88 -7.10 3.90
CA SER A 170 -7.88 -6.04 4.02
C SER A 170 -8.58 -5.78 2.69
N ILE A 171 -7.84 -5.65 1.59
CA ILE A 171 -8.43 -5.49 0.24
C ILE A 171 -9.31 -6.69 -0.11
N GLU A 172 -8.82 -7.92 0.09
CA GLU A 172 -9.59 -9.13 -0.24
C GLU A 172 -10.90 -9.23 0.54
N TYR A 173 -10.89 -8.87 1.83
CA TYR A 173 -12.13 -8.77 2.61
C TYR A 173 -13.04 -7.66 2.09
N LYS A 174 -12.50 -6.45 1.92
CA LYS A 174 -13.30 -5.28 1.51
C LYS A 174 -14.01 -5.52 0.18
N ILE A 175 -13.29 -6.01 -0.82
CA ILE A 175 -13.82 -6.26 -2.16
C ILE A 175 -14.91 -7.35 -2.14
N LYS A 176 -14.72 -8.45 -1.40
CA LYS A 176 -15.77 -9.46 -1.20
C LYS A 176 -16.99 -8.89 -0.50
N ARG A 177 -16.79 -8.09 0.54
CA ARG A 177 -17.88 -7.53 1.34
C ARG A 177 -18.65 -6.43 0.62
N ILE A 178 -18.02 -5.63 -0.23
CA ILE A 178 -18.71 -4.70 -1.15
C ILE A 178 -19.69 -5.47 -2.04
N LEU A 179 -19.29 -6.66 -2.52
CA LEU A 179 -20.14 -7.55 -3.30
C LEU A 179 -21.14 -8.38 -2.47
N GLY A 180 -21.11 -8.28 -1.14
CA GLY A 180 -21.95 -9.08 -0.25
C GLY A 180 -21.54 -10.55 -0.13
N ILE A 181 -20.29 -10.89 -0.45
CA ILE A 181 -19.77 -12.26 -0.45
C ILE A 181 -19.02 -12.54 0.86
N ASP A 182 -19.35 -13.67 1.49
CA ASP A 182 -18.54 -14.25 2.57
C ASP A 182 -17.44 -15.15 1.95
N TYR A 183 -17.89 -16.21 1.28
CA TYR A 183 -17.03 -17.13 0.55
C TYR A 183 -17.72 -17.72 -0.70
N LEU A 184 -16.89 -18.17 -1.64
CA LEU A 184 -17.27 -18.87 -2.86
C LEU A 184 -16.66 -20.27 -2.84
N LEU A 185 -17.50 -21.30 -2.98
CA LEU A 185 -17.06 -22.69 -3.13
C LEU A 185 -17.36 -23.18 -4.54
N VAL A 186 -16.40 -23.90 -5.10
CA VAL A 186 -16.55 -24.69 -6.34
C VAL A 186 -16.25 -26.14 -5.99
N ASN A 187 -17.22 -27.02 -6.19
CA ASN A 187 -17.14 -28.43 -5.79
C ASN A 187 -16.76 -28.58 -4.29
N ASN A 188 -17.42 -27.80 -3.43
CA ASN A 188 -17.20 -27.74 -1.97
C ASN A 188 -15.79 -27.31 -1.51
N LYS A 189 -14.98 -26.70 -2.38
CA LYS A 189 -13.67 -26.14 -2.03
C LYS A 189 -13.62 -24.63 -2.30
N PRO A 190 -12.91 -23.83 -1.48
CA PRO A 190 -12.70 -22.41 -1.77
C PRO A 190 -12.09 -22.22 -3.15
N ASP A 191 -12.66 -21.30 -3.96
CA ASP A 191 -12.08 -20.97 -5.26
C ASP A 191 -10.83 -20.11 -5.08
N ILE A 192 -9.70 -20.58 -5.59
CA ILE A 192 -8.41 -19.86 -5.54
C ILE A 192 -8.44 -18.55 -6.34
N ARG A 193 -9.37 -18.42 -7.31
CA ARG A 193 -9.53 -17.21 -8.13
C ARG A 193 -10.62 -16.27 -7.63
N THR A 194 -11.15 -16.51 -6.42
CA THR A 194 -12.27 -15.72 -5.87
C THR A 194 -11.99 -14.22 -5.94
N THR A 195 -10.82 -13.76 -5.49
CA THR A 195 -10.47 -12.33 -5.50
C THR A 195 -10.41 -11.75 -6.90
N GLU A 196 -9.80 -12.45 -7.86
CA GLU A 196 -9.75 -12.02 -9.27
C GLU A 196 -11.16 -11.89 -9.86
N ARG A 197 -12.02 -12.89 -9.60
CA ARG A 197 -13.43 -12.86 -10.00
C ARG A 197 -14.19 -11.72 -9.36
N CYS A 198 -13.90 -11.39 -8.10
CA CYS A 198 -14.53 -10.26 -7.42
C CYS A 198 -14.14 -8.93 -8.09
N PHE A 199 -12.86 -8.70 -8.39
CA PHE A 199 -12.43 -7.50 -9.13
C PHE A 199 -13.08 -7.40 -10.51
N ASN A 200 -13.14 -8.50 -11.26
CA ASN A 200 -13.80 -8.52 -12.57
C ASN A 200 -15.31 -8.26 -12.45
N THR A 201 -15.93 -8.73 -11.37
CA THR A 201 -17.36 -8.52 -11.09
C THR A 201 -17.63 -7.07 -10.69
N LEU A 202 -16.76 -6.44 -9.90
CA LEU A 202 -16.85 -5.02 -9.59
C LEU A 202 -16.82 -4.15 -10.86
N GLU A 203 -15.92 -4.45 -11.80
CA GLU A 203 -15.83 -3.69 -13.05
C GLU A 203 -17.10 -3.84 -13.91
N LYS A 204 -17.64 -5.06 -14.04
CA LYS A 204 -18.91 -5.29 -14.76
C LYS A 204 -20.09 -4.58 -14.11
N ASN A 205 -20.05 -4.44 -12.78
CA ASN A 205 -21.10 -3.80 -11.99
C ASN A 205 -20.79 -2.34 -11.66
N ARG A 206 -19.78 -1.72 -12.31
CA ARG A 206 -19.28 -0.38 -11.97
C ARG A 206 -20.36 0.69 -11.89
N ARG A 207 -21.39 0.60 -12.74
CA ARG A 207 -22.52 1.54 -12.77
C ARG A 207 -23.29 1.64 -11.44
N PHE A 208 -23.23 0.62 -10.59
CA PHE A 208 -23.91 0.58 -9.30
C PHE A 208 -23.11 1.24 -8.17
N TYR A 209 -21.80 1.41 -8.35
CA TYR A 209 -20.91 1.90 -7.31
C TYR A 209 -20.62 3.37 -7.49
N ARG A 210 -20.76 4.12 -6.41
CA ARG A 210 -20.28 5.48 -6.28
C ARG A 210 -19.08 5.45 -5.36
N THR A 211 -17.94 5.88 -5.88
CA THR A 211 -16.70 5.99 -5.12
C THR A 211 -16.31 7.45 -5.01
N LYS A 212 -15.75 7.83 -3.86
CA LYS A 212 -15.20 9.17 -3.65
C LYS A 212 -13.70 9.05 -3.50
N ASP A 213 -12.95 9.71 -4.38
CA ASP A 213 -11.50 9.86 -4.27
C ASP A 213 -10.69 8.54 -4.29
N PHE A 214 -11.21 7.49 -4.94
CA PHE A 214 -10.44 6.30 -5.35
C PHE A 214 -11.03 5.59 -6.58
N ASP A 215 -10.18 4.76 -7.20
CA ASP A 215 -10.42 3.89 -8.35
C ASP A 215 -10.08 2.43 -8.01
N PHE A 216 -11.03 1.51 -8.27
CA PHE A 216 -10.85 0.07 -8.12
C PHE A 216 -9.69 -0.51 -8.93
N GLN A 217 -9.34 0.10 -10.07
CA GLN A 217 -8.19 -0.34 -10.86
C GLN A 217 -6.88 -0.13 -10.10
N VAL A 218 -6.73 0.98 -9.37
CA VAL A 218 -5.58 1.21 -8.50
C VAL A 218 -5.59 0.25 -7.31
N ILE A 219 -6.77 -0.03 -6.72
CA ILE A 219 -6.89 -1.04 -5.66
C ILE A 219 -6.44 -2.42 -6.14
N LYS A 220 -6.79 -2.78 -7.37
CA LYS A 220 -6.33 -4.02 -8.03
C LYS A 220 -4.82 -4.02 -8.26
N GLN A 221 -4.22 -2.88 -8.60
CA GLN A 221 -2.76 -2.73 -8.72
C GLN A 221 -2.06 -2.88 -7.37
N ILE A 222 -2.59 -2.28 -6.30
CA ILE A 222 -2.07 -2.46 -4.94
C ILE A 222 -2.18 -3.94 -4.52
N HIS A 223 -3.31 -4.59 -4.79
CA HIS A 223 -3.48 -6.02 -4.51
C HIS A 223 -2.46 -6.87 -5.27
N SER A 224 -2.30 -6.64 -6.57
CA SER A 224 -1.30 -7.32 -7.40
C SER A 224 0.13 -7.09 -6.89
N TRP A 225 0.43 -5.86 -6.46
CA TRP A 225 1.66 -5.51 -5.75
C TRP A 225 1.84 -6.37 -4.51
N THR A 226 0.94 -6.35 -3.55
CA THR A 226 1.10 -7.19 -2.36
C THR A 226 1.29 -8.67 -2.70
N ASN A 227 0.62 -9.20 -3.73
CA ASN A 227 0.79 -10.58 -4.18
C ASN A 227 2.20 -10.88 -4.66
N TYR A 228 2.77 -10.01 -5.49
CA TYR A 228 4.14 -10.18 -5.99
C TYR A 228 5.16 -10.21 -4.85
N TYR A 229 5.07 -9.29 -3.89
CA TYR A 229 6.03 -9.22 -2.78
C TYR A 229 5.91 -10.42 -1.84
N ILE A 230 4.68 -10.81 -1.49
CA ILE A 230 4.41 -11.93 -0.58
C ILE A 230 4.94 -13.25 -1.16
N HIS A 231 4.68 -13.52 -2.45
CA HIS A 231 5.13 -14.77 -3.08
C HIS A 231 6.59 -14.73 -3.54
N GLY A 232 7.14 -13.55 -3.81
CA GLY A 232 8.54 -13.37 -4.18
C GLY A 232 9.50 -13.33 -2.99
N GLY A 233 9.00 -13.14 -1.75
CA GLY A 233 9.84 -13.01 -0.56
C GLY A 233 10.67 -11.72 -0.55
N TYR A 234 10.21 -10.68 -1.24
CA TYR A 234 10.90 -9.39 -1.34
C TYR A 234 10.45 -8.44 -0.25
N ARG A 235 11.39 -7.63 0.27
CA ARG A 235 11.02 -6.49 1.12
C ARG A 235 10.41 -5.38 0.26
N PRO A 236 9.22 -4.87 0.61
CA PRO A 236 8.63 -3.70 -0.04
C PRO A 236 9.44 -2.41 0.22
N GLU A 237 9.52 -1.54 -0.78
CA GLU A 237 10.05 -0.19 -0.57
C GLU A 237 9.12 0.62 0.35
N PRO A 238 9.66 1.35 1.35
CA PRO A 238 8.83 1.99 2.37
C PRO A 238 7.78 2.96 1.83
N TRP A 239 8.12 3.76 0.81
CA TRP A 239 7.17 4.72 0.23
C TRP A 239 6.01 4.04 -0.49
N ARG A 240 6.18 2.82 -1.01
CA ARG A 240 5.07 2.08 -1.66
C ARG A 240 4.06 1.62 -0.63
N ILE A 241 4.54 1.12 0.51
CA ILE A 241 3.70 0.72 1.64
C ILE A 241 2.88 1.91 2.12
N GLU A 242 3.55 3.02 2.41
CA GLU A 242 2.90 4.21 2.95
C GLU A 242 1.97 4.85 1.90
N THR A 243 2.35 4.87 0.62
CA THR A 243 1.48 5.32 -0.47
C THR A 243 0.24 4.44 -0.63
N ALA A 244 0.38 3.11 -0.49
CA ALA A 244 -0.75 2.18 -0.53
C ALA A 244 -1.69 2.43 0.66
N ILE A 245 -1.17 2.54 1.89
CA ILE A 245 -1.98 2.80 3.08
C ILE A 245 -2.75 4.11 2.93
N ASN A 246 -2.06 5.21 2.59
CA ASN A 246 -2.69 6.52 2.39
C ASN A 246 -3.76 6.49 1.30
N TYR A 247 -3.56 5.75 0.20
CA TYR A 247 -4.58 5.63 -0.85
C TYR A 247 -5.79 4.81 -0.39
N LEU A 248 -5.55 3.76 0.39
CA LEU A 248 -6.59 2.86 0.88
C LEU A 248 -7.47 3.50 1.96
N ASP A 249 -7.00 4.55 2.65
CA ASP A 249 -7.84 5.28 3.61
C ASP A 249 -9.16 5.76 3.00
N ASN A 250 -9.17 6.16 1.73
CA ASN A 250 -10.42 6.55 1.03
C ASN A 250 -11.37 5.37 0.80
N LEU A 251 -10.85 4.14 0.68
CA LEU A 251 -11.67 2.93 0.53
C LEU A 251 -12.23 2.44 1.88
N PHE A 252 -11.46 2.57 2.96
CA PHE A 252 -11.81 2.02 4.28
C PHE A 252 -12.41 3.05 5.25
N PHE A 253 -12.13 4.34 5.08
CA PHE A 253 -12.42 5.40 6.04
C PHE A 253 -12.82 6.72 5.36
N SER A 254 -13.73 6.68 4.38
CA SER A 254 -14.19 7.86 3.63
C SER A 254 -15.03 8.89 4.42
N GLY A 255 -14.98 8.86 5.75
CA GLY A 255 -15.91 9.60 6.63
C GLY A 255 -17.34 9.04 6.62
N ASN A 256 -18.23 9.59 7.47
CA ASN A 256 -19.63 9.17 7.56
C ASN A 256 -20.36 9.35 6.22
N THR A 257 -20.53 8.25 5.50
CA THR A 257 -21.20 8.18 4.19
C THR A 257 -22.72 8.13 4.29
N SER A 258 -23.27 7.78 5.46
CA SER A 258 -24.67 8.05 5.80
C SER A 258 -24.86 8.13 7.32
N ASN A 259 -25.90 8.86 7.77
CA ASN A 259 -26.24 9.00 9.19
C ASN A 259 -26.95 7.78 9.79
N ASP A 260 -27.31 6.78 8.98
CA ASP A 260 -28.33 5.78 9.35
C ASP A 260 -27.80 4.36 9.67
N ALA A 261 -26.49 4.10 9.65
CA ALA A 261 -25.97 2.82 10.17
C ALA A 261 -24.47 2.82 10.53
N TYR A 262 -24.15 2.25 11.70
CA TYR A 262 -22.80 2.17 12.28
C TYR A 262 -21.80 1.27 11.50
N ILE A 263 -22.28 0.32 10.70
CA ILE A 263 -21.43 -0.61 9.91
C ILE A 263 -21.12 -0.04 8.52
N THR A 264 -22.05 0.72 7.93
CA THR A 264 -21.93 1.28 6.57
C THR A 264 -21.33 2.67 6.56
N SER A 265 -21.16 3.31 7.71
CA SER A 265 -20.65 4.67 7.85
C SER A 265 -19.24 4.86 7.31
N TYR A 266 -18.43 3.80 7.16
CA TYR A 266 -17.06 3.87 6.63
C TYR A 266 -16.89 3.14 5.27
N ALA A 267 -17.96 3.02 4.49
CA ALA A 267 -17.98 2.09 3.38
C ALA A 267 -17.05 2.43 2.20
N GLY A 268 -16.67 3.69 1.98
CA GLY A 268 -15.94 4.13 0.77
C GLY A 268 -16.76 4.03 -0.53
N VAL A 269 -17.75 3.14 -0.56
CA VAL A 269 -18.60 2.82 -1.70
C VAL A 269 -20.05 3.06 -1.32
N GLU A 270 -20.76 3.83 -2.13
CA GLU A 270 -22.20 4.05 -1.98
C GLU A 270 -22.98 3.37 -3.11
N ILE A 271 -24.18 2.88 -2.77
CA ILE A 271 -25.09 2.19 -3.68
C ILE A 271 -26.52 2.63 -3.34
N PHE A 272 -27.37 2.80 -4.36
CA PHE A 272 -28.79 3.00 -4.11
C PHE A 272 -29.46 1.75 -3.56
N GLU A 273 -30.31 1.90 -2.56
CA GLU A 273 -31.03 0.79 -1.93
C GLU A 273 -31.80 -0.07 -2.96
N ASP A 274 -32.49 0.58 -3.92
CA ASP A 274 -33.25 -0.07 -4.99
C ASP A 274 -32.37 -0.87 -5.97
N ASP A 275 -31.06 -0.59 -6.03
CA ASP A 275 -30.14 -1.28 -6.95
C ASP A 275 -29.55 -2.56 -6.34
N LEU A 276 -29.75 -2.84 -5.05
CA LEU A 276 -29.14 -3.98 -4.35
C LEU A 276 -29.55 -5.35 -4.91
N ILE A 277 -30.83 -5.51 -5.27
CA ILE A 277 -31.34 -6.77 -5.83
C ILE A 277 -30.67 -7.04 -7.17
N ASN A 278 -30.71 -6.05 -8.07
CA ASN A 278 -30.08 -6.11 -9.39
C ASN A 278 -28.57 -6.36 -9.28
N LEU A 279 -27.91 -5.70 -8.32
CA LEU A 279 -26.49 -5.88 -8.08
C LEU A 279 -26.19 -7.32 -7.64
N ARG A 280 -26.97 -7.88 -6.72
CA ARG A 280 -26.77 -9.25 -6.22
C ARG A 280 -26.93 -10.27 -7.34
N GLU A 281 -27.96 -10.15 -8.16
CA GLU A 281 -28.20 -11.03 -9.30
C GLU A 281 -27.07 -10.95 -10.35
N ASN A 282 -26.65 -9.73 -10.69
CA ASN A 282 -25.54 -9.53 -11.62
C ASN A 282 -24.21 -10.06 -11.06
N THR A 283 -24.00 -9.91 -9.75
CA THR A 283 -22.84 -10.45 -9.04
C THR A 283 -22.84 -11.98 -9.09
N GLU A 284 -23.96 -12.62 -8.78
CA GLU A 284 -24.11 -14.07 -8.84
C GLU A 284 -23.82 -14.62 -10.24
N LYS A 285 -24.42 -13.98 -11.26
CA LYS A 285 -24.20 -14.34 -12.67
C LYS A 285 -22.72 -14.22 -13.03
N SER A 286 -22.10 -13.07 -12.77
CA SER A 286 -20.70 -12.80 -13.09
C SER A 286 -19.73 -13.76 -12.39
N LEU A 287 -19.99 -14.13 -11.14
CA LEU A 287 -19.13 -15.07 -10.40
C LEU A 287 -19.20 -16.49 -10.95
N LYS A 288 -20.40 -16.92 -11.39
CA LYS A 288 -20.63 -18.25 -11.98
C LYS A 288 -20.13 -18.37 -13.41
N GLU A 289 -19.88 -17.26 -14.10
CA GLU A 289 -19.39 -17.27 -15.48
C GLU A 289 -18.06 -18.06 -15.60
N GLY A 290 -18.07 -19.02 -16.52
CA GLY A 290 -16.91 -19.87 -16.81
C GLY A 290 -16.55 -20.89 -15.72
N LEU A 291 -17.39 -21.08 -14.70
CA LEU A 291 -17.21 -22.14 -13.72
C LEU A 291 -17.97 -23.40 -14.14
N THR A 292 -17.33 -24.56 -13.95
CA THR A 292 -17.93 -25.88 -14.13
C THR A 292 -18.04 -26.58 -12.77
N GLY A 293 -19.21 -27.14 -12.46
CA GLY A 293 -19.45 -27.89 -11.22
C GLY A 293 -20.46 -27.22 -10.28
N ASP A 294 -20.55 -27.73 -9.06
CA ASP A 294 -21.43 -27.19 -8.02
C ASP A 294 -20.84 -25.91 -7.44
N VAL A 295 -21.48 -24.76 -7.71
CA VAL A 295 -21.04 -23.45 -7.25
C VAL A 295 -21.94 -22.96 -6.13
N LYS A 296 -21.36 -22.74 -4.94
CA LYS A 296 -22.05 -22.22 -3.76
C LYS A 296 -21.49 -20.87 -3.37
N ILE A 297 -22.36 -19.87 -3.29
CA ILE A 297 -22.03 -18.54 -2.82
C ILE A 297 -22.66 -18.36 -1.44
N LYS A 298 -21.84 -18.14 -0.42
CA LYS A 298 -22.33 -17.70 0.87
C LYS A 298 -22.38 -16.18 0.86
N TRP A 299 -23.58 -15.64 1.04
CA TRP A 299 -23.82 -14.20 1.14
C TRP A 299 -23.74 -13.74 2.60
N ILE A 300 -23.15 -12.58 2.84
CA ILE A 300 -23.27 -11.89 4.12
C ILE A 300 -24.63 -11.20 4.22
N ARG A 301 -25.06 -10.90 5.45
CA ARG A 301 -26.37 -10.28 5.70
C ARG A 301 -26.48 -8.87 5.12
N VAL A 302 -25.42 -8.09 5.23
CA VAL A 302 -25.37 -6.69 4.78
C VAL A 302 -24.03 -6.46 4.07
N PRO A 303 -24.02 -6.02 2.80
CA PRO A 303 -22.79 -5.65 2.11
C PRO A 303 -22.11 -4.45 2.80
N GLU A 304 -20.79 -4.39 2.71
CA GLU A 304 -19.99 -3.29 3.28
C GLU A 304 -19.98 -2.08 2.34
N VAL A 305 -21.19 -1.52 2.13
CA VAL A 305 -21.51 -0.40 1.23
C VAL A 305 -22.46 0.56 1.94
N ALA A 306 -22.37 1.85 1.66
CA ALA A 306 -23.32 2.84 2.14
C ALA A 306 -24.58 2.80 1.26
N MET A 307 -25.72 2.47 1.87
CA MET A 307 -27.00 2.50 1.18
C MET A 307 -27.57 3.91 1.22
N ILE A 308 -27.90 4.44 0.04
CA ILE A 308 -28.53 5.75 -0.11
C ILE A 308 -29.92 5.58 -0.75
N LYS A 309 -30.88 6.39 -0.27
CA LYS A 309 -32.21 6.48 -0.88
C LYS A 309 -32.13 7.38 -2.10
N ARG A 310 -32.94 7.08 -3.12
CA ARG A 310 -33.02 7.90 -4.35
C ARG A 310 -33.68 9.24 -4.11
#